data_AF-A0AAD9CSC2-F1
#
_entry.id   AF-A0AAD9CSC2-F1
#
_cell.length_a   1.000
_cell.length_b   1.000
_cell.length_c   1.000
_cell.angle_alpha   90.00
_cell.angle_beta   90.00
_cell.angle_gamma   90.00
#
_symmetry.space_group_name_H-M   'P 1'
#
loop_
_entity.id
_entity.type
_entity.pdbx_description
1 polymer ?
#
loop_
_entity_poly.entity_id
_entity_poly.type
_entity_poly.pdbx_seq_one_letter_code
_entity_poly.pdbx_strand_id
1 'polypeptide(L)'
;MFMARYHKRNWVTRKQDLEALVNLILIDTQPFNVVEDVGFRAFVALLDPNYVVPTRQAIKAMVEARYVQERNTAIAEMQKVAAVSLTSDMWMSINMDAYLAARQLVGYFRTSTLAKEKLVLVQKQLGRPTLKLLQEVETHWNSTFHMLQCLVDLREPVGAALASLNTEITTLTSAEFTTISGCLSLQSSFNDATIELSEEKKAATREAPHAPIYEHHVIGNATGP
;
A
#
# COMPACT_ATOMS: atom_id res chain seq x y z
N MET A 1 2.04 32.31 50.47
CA MET A 1 1.77 33.33 49.43
C MET A 1 2.78 33.12 48.30
N PHE A 2 2.49 32.22 47.35
CA PHE A 2 3.37 31.94 46.22
C PHE A 2 3.06 32.97 45.12
N MET A 3 3.96 33.95 44.93
CA MET A 3 3.89 34.88 43.80
C MET A 3 4.32 34.13 42.54
N ALA A 4 3.35 33.68 41.74
CA ALA A 4 3.60 33.18 40.40
C ALA A 4 4.19 34.33 39.56
N ARG A 5 5.45 34.21 39.18
CA ARG A 5 6.12 35.13 38.26
C ARG A 5 5.44 34.98 36.90
N TYR A 6 4.49 35.85 36.58
CA TYR A 6 3.95 35.98 35.22
C TYR A 6 5.07 36.49 34.31
N HIS A 7 5.74 35.58 33.60
CA HIS A 7 6.55 35.96 32.45
C HIS A 7 5.62 36.50 31.37
N LYS A 8 5.85 37.74 30.91
CA LYS A 8 5.18 38.30 29.73
C LYS A 8 5.47 37.38 28.55
N ARG A 9 4.44 36.72 28.05
CA ARG A 9 4.49 35.73 26.96
C ARG A 9 4.61 36.47 25.63
N ASN A 10 5.65 36.20 24.85
CA ASN A 10 5.93 36.88 23.58
C ASN A 10 5.32 36.14 22.38
N TRP A 11 5.37 36.76 21.19
CA TRP A 11 4.79 36.19 19.95
C TRP A 11 5.39 34.83 19.55
N VAL A 12 6.68 34.62 19.86
CA VAL A 12 7.40 33.35 19.65
C VAL A 12 6.72 32.19 20.40
N THR A 13 6.31 32.42 21.64
CA THR A 13 5.65 31.39 22.47
C THR A 13 4.28 31.02 21.91
N ARG A 14 3.51 32.00 21.40
CA ARG A 14 2.20 31.73 20.78
C ARG A 14 2.31 30.85 19.54
N LYS A 15 3.34 31.05 18.72
CA LYS A 15 3.58 30.19 17.55
C LYS A 15 3.90 28.75 17.97
N GLN A 16 4.71 28.57 19.02
CA GLN A 16 5.05 27.26 19.58
C GLN A 16 3.82 26.55 20.16
N ASP A 17 2.95 27.27 20.87
CA ASP A 17 1.70 26.73 21.41
C ASP A 17 0.78 26.22 20.30
N LEU A 18 0.68 26.96 19.19
CA LEU A 18 -0.09 26.57 18.02
C LEU A 18 0.49 25.33 17.32
N GLU A 19 1.82 25.27 17.16
CA GLU A 19 2.50 24.11 16.60
C GLU A 19 2.29 22.85 17.47
N ALA A 20 2.36 23.00 18.80
CA ALA A 20 2.09 21.92 19.74
C ALA A 20 0.64 21.43 19.65
N LEU A 21 -0.33 22.34 19.51
CA LEU A 21 -1.74 21.98 19.33
C LEU A 21 -1.98 21.24 18.01
N VAL A 22 -1.35 21.66 16.92
CA VAL A 22 -1.42 20.95 15.63
C VAL A 22 -0.76 19.56 15.75
N ASN A 23 0.36 19.44 16.47
CA ASN A 23 1.00 18.15 16.73
C ASN A 23 0.12 17.20 17.53
N LEU A 24 -0.53 17.68 18.61
CA LEU A 24 -1.47 16.89 19.39
C LEU A 24 -2.55 16.28 18.48
N ILE A 25 -3.08 17.07 17.56
CA ILE A 25 -4.14 16.63 16.65
C ILE A 25 -3.62 15.59 15.63
N LEU A 26 -2.44 15.82 15.07
CA LEU A 26 -1.88 14.95 14.02
C LEU A 26 -1.29 13.65 14.58
N ILE A 27 -0.51 13.73 15.66
CA ILE A 27 0.19 12.59 16.26
C ILE A 27 -0.81 11.66 16.95
N ASP A 28 -1.74 12.24 17.71
CA ASP A 28 -2.71 11.44 18.48
C ASP A 28 -4.02 11.23 17.73
N THR A 29 -4.07 11.60 16.45
CA THR A 29 -5.23 11.41 15.56
C THR A 29 -6.55 11.98 16.10
N GLN A 30 -6.47 13.11 16.81
CA GLN A 30 -7.65 13.72 17.42
C GLN A 30 -8.56 14.35 16.37
N PRO A 31 -9.88 14.34 16.58
CA PRO A 31 -10.79 15.01 15.67
C PRO A 31 -10.62 16.53 15.76
N PHE A 32 -10.75 17.25 14.64
CA PHE A 32 -10.49 18.70 14.60
C PHE A 32 -11.41 19.54 15.50
N ASN A 33 -12.56 18.99 15.92
CA ASN A 33 -13.47 19.65 16.85
C ASN A 33 -13.01 19.57 18.31
N VAL A 34 -11.91 18.90 18.65
CA VAL A 34 -11.38 18.86 20.03
C VAL A 34 -11.14 20.25 20.61
N VAL A 35 -10.79 21.22 19.75
CA VAL A 35 -10.59 22.63 20.15
C VAL A 35 -11.90 23.34 20.51
N GLU A 36 -13.05 22.74 20.21
CA GLU A 36 -14.39 23.24 20.53
C GLU A 36 -14.96 22.61 21.80
N ASP A 37 -14.38 21.49 22.26
CA ASP A 37 -14.86 20.76 23.43
C ASP A 37 -14.75 21.58 24.72
N VAL A 38 -15.82 21.52 25.53
CA VAL A 38 -15.94 22.30 26.77
C VAL A 38 -14.83 21.93 27.77
N GLY A 39 -14.55 20.62 27.93
CA GLY A 39 -13.51 20.14 28.83
C GLY A 39 -12.11 20.57 28.40
N PHE A 40 -11.82 20.48 27.10
CA PHE A 40 -10.54 20.91 26.55
C PHE A 40 -10.31 22.42 26.73
N ARG A 41 -11.33 23.24 26.43
CA ARG A 41 -11.26 24.70 26.63
C ARG A 41 -11.09 25.07 28.11
N ALA A 42 -11.78 24.39 29.01
CA ALA A 42 -11.64 24.61 30.45
C ALA A 42 -10.22 24.26 30.92
N PHE A 43 -9.67 23.14 30.45
CA PHE A 43 -8.29 22.74 30.75
C PHE A 43 -7.27 23.77 30.24
N VAL A 44 -7.39 24.21 28.98
CA VAL A 44 -6.47 25.21 28.41
C VAL A 44 -6.58 26.55 29.14
N ALA A 45 -7.78 26.98 29.51
CA ALA A 45 -7.98 28.22 30.27
C ALA A 45 -7.35 28.16 31.67
N LEU A 46 -7.27 26.97 32.30
CA LEU A 46 -6.54 26.79 33.56
C LEU A 46 -5.03 26.86 33.37
N LEU A 47 -4.51 26.37 32.24
CA LEU A 47 -3.07 26.40 31.93
C LEU A 47 -2.59 27.80 31.52
N ASP A 48 -3.34 28.47 30.64
CA ASP A 48 -3.08 29.85 30.24
C ASP A 48 -4.41 30.58 29.96
N PRO A 49 -4.88 31.41 30.91
CA PRO A 49 -6.10 32.19 30.74
C PRO A 49 -6.08 33.17 29.56
N ASN A 50 -4.90 33.57 29.08
CA ASN A 50 -4.76 34.52 27.98
C ASN A 50 -4.64 33.83 26.62
N TYR A 51 -4.53 32.50 26.59
CA TYR A 51 -4.46 31.75 25.34
C TYR A 51 -5.86 31.61 24.74
N VAL A 52 -6.04 32.17 23.54
CA VAL A 52 -7.27 32.02 22.78
C VAL A 52 -7.16 30.77 21.92
N VAL A 53 -7.93 29.74 22.30
CA VAL A 53 -8.00 28.48 21.55
C VAL A 53 -8.50 28.78 20.12
N PRO A 54 -7.75 28.36 19.08
CA PRO A 54 -8.14 28.57 17.69
C PRO A 54 -9.47 27.88 17.34
N THR A 55 -10.11 28.36 16.27
CA THR A 55 -11.29 27.69 15.72
C THR A 55 -10.90 26.44 14.96
N ARG A 56 -11.86 25.51 14.81
CA ARG A 56 -11.68 24.32 13.98
C ARG A 56 -11.22 24.66 12.55
N GLN A 57 -11.76 25.73 11.96
CA GLN A 57 -11.38 26.17 10.61
C GLN A 57 -9.92 26.65 10.56
N ALA A 58 -9.46 27.38 11.58
CA ALA A 58 -8.08 27.83 11.67
C ALA A 58 -7.11 26.63 11.79
N ILE A 59 -7.44 25.66 12.66
CA ILE A 59 -6.67 24.42 12.78
C ILE A 59 -6.62 23.66 11.46
N LYS A 60 -7.77 23.51 10.77
CA LYS A 60 -7.83 22.84 9.48
C LYS A 60 -6.90 23.50 8.46
N ALA A 61 -6.96 24.83 8.34
CA ALA A 61 -6.09 25.59 7.44
C ALA A 61 -4.60 25.42 7.77
N MET A 62 -4.25 25.38 9.07
CA MET A 62 -2.88 25.14 9.52
C MET A 62 -2.39 23.72 9.19
N VAL A 63 -3.24 22.71 9.37
CA VAL A 63 -2.93 21.32 9.00
C VAL A 63 -2.72 21.19 7.50
N GLU A 64 -3.60 21.79 6.69
CA GLU A 64 -3.46 21.82 5.23
C GLU A 64 -2.15 22.50 4.80
N ALA A 65 -1.82 23.65 5.40
CA ALA A 65 -0.57 24.35 5.12
C ALA A 65 0.66 23.49 5.45
N ARG A 66 0.65 22.80 6.61
CA ARG A 66 1.73 21.89 7.00
C ARG A 66 1.86 20.71 6.04
N TYR A 67 0.73 20.11 5.63
CA TYR A 67 0.73 19.03 4.64
C TYR A 67 1.39 19.48 3.32
N VAL A 68 1.04 20.65 2.81
CA VAL A 68 1.63 21.17 1.57
C VAL A 68 3.14 21.39 1.72
N GLN A 69 3.58 21.93 2.86
CA GLN A 69 5.01 22.14 3.13
C GLN A 69 5.78 20.82 3.17
N GLU A 70 5.30 19.84 3.94
CA GLU A 70 5.94 18.52 4.07
C GLU A 70 5.95 17.79 2.72
N ARG A 71 4.84 17.83 1.97
CA ARG A 71 4.73 17.24 0.63
C ARG A 71 5.76 17.84 -0.33
N ASN A 72 5.85 19.17 -0.38
CA ASN A 72 6.79 19.84 -1.28
C ASN A 72 8.25 19.51 -0.91
N THR A 73 8.54 19.39 0.38
CA THR A 73 9.86 18.95 0.88
C THR A 73 10.16 17.52 0.46
N ALA A 74 9.21 16.60 0.65
CA ALA A 74 9.34 15.21 0.24
C ALA A 74 9.56 15.06 -1.29
N ILE A 75 8.84 15.85 -2.10
CA ILE A 75 9.03 15.88 -3.57
C ILE A 75 10.44 16.36 -3.93
N ALA A 76 10.93 17.42 -3.29
CA ALA A 76 12.26 17.95 -3.55
C ALA A 76 13.37 16.95 -3.17
N GLU A 77 13.21 16.20 -2.07
CA GLU A 77 14.14 15.13 -1.70
C GLU A 77 14.03 13.94 -2.66
N MET A 78 12.82 13.59 -3.11
CA MET A 78 12.58 12.51 -4.06
C MET A 78 13.21 12.78 -5.44
N GLN A 79 13.34 14.04 -5.86
CA GLN A 79 14.02 14.41 -7.10
C GLN A 79 15.53 14.16 -7.07
N LYS A 80 16.13 14.01 -5.88
CA LYS A 80 17.58 13.83 -5.71
C LYS A 80 18.02 12.37 -5.69
N VAL A 81 17.07 11.44 -5.52
CA VAL A 81 17.40 10.01 -5.36
C VAL A 81 17.44 9.31 -6.72
N ALA A 82 18.44 8.45 -6.92
CA ALA A 82 18.65 7.71 -8.17
C ALA A 82 17.61 6.59 -8.39
N ALA A 83 17.05 6.07 -7.30
CA ALA A 83 16.01 5.05 -7.32
C ALA A 83 15.11 5.18 -6.09
N VAL A 84 13.84 4.81 -6.25
CA VAL A 84 12.86 4.73 -5.17
C VAL A 84 12.26 3.33 -5.16
N SER A 85 12.08 2.75 -3.96
CA SER A 85 11.27 1.55 -3.79
C SER A 85 9.95 1.95 -3.15
N LEU A 86 8.85 1.67 -3.83
CA LEU A 86 7.51 1.94 -3.31
C LEU A 86 6.96 0.64 -2.73
N THR A 87 6.62 0.65 -1.45
CA THR A 87 5.95 -0.47 -0.78
C THR A 87 4.55 -0.03 -0.40
N SER A 88 3.53 -0.62 -1.02
CA SER A 88 2.15 -0.38 -0.63
C SER A 88 1.60 -1.61 0.09
N ASP A 89 1.36 -1.45 1.39
CA ASP A 89 0.40 -2.26 2.13
C ASP A 89 -1.01 -1.81 1.71
N MET A 90 -1.43 -2.22 0.52
CA MET A 90 -2.73 -1.81 -0.03
C MET A 90 -3.83 -2.83 0.29
N TRP A 91 -3.44 -4.08 0.49
CA TRP A 91 -4.38 -5.18 0.44
C TRP A 91 -5.12 -5.42 1.77
N MET A 92 -4.55 -4.94 2.90
CA MET A 92 -5.14 -5.20 4.22
C MET A 92 -6.30 -4.27 4.60
N SER A 93 -6.52 -3.15 3.91
CA SER A 93 -7.44 -2.10 4.42
C SER A 93 -8.73 -1.89 3.64
N ILE A 94 -8.82 -2.24 2.35
CA ILE A 94 -9.92 -1.72 1.51
C ILE A 94 -11.08 -2.71 1.37
N ASN A 95 -10.84 -4.03 1.44
CA ASN A 95 -11.91 -5.03 1.59
C ASN A 95 -11.34 -6.43 1.90
N MET A 96 -10.94 -6.68 3.15
CA MET A 96 -10.46 -8.00 3.57
C MET A 96 -11.49 -9.10 3.29
N ASP A 97 -12.79 -8.79 3.39
CA ASP A 97 -13.85 -9.75 3.14
C ASP A 97 -13.90 -10.17 1.67
N ALA A 98 -13.85 -9.21 0.73
CA ALA A 98 -13.79 -9.52 -0.70
C ALA A 98 -12.54 -10.31 -1.08
N TYR A 99 -11.40 -10.01 -0.45
CA TYR A 99 -10.19 -10.79 -0.65
C TYR A 99 -10.32 -12.23 -0.16
N LEU A 100 -10.81 -12.42 1.07
CA LEU A 100 -10.98 -13.74 1.66
C LEU A 100 -11.98 -14.58 0.83
N ALA A 101 -13.06 -13.95 0.36
CA ALA A 101 -14.00 -14.58 -0.56
C ALA A 101 -13.34 -14.97 -1.89
N ALA A 102 -12.51 -14.10 -2.48
CA ALA A 102 -11.74 -14.41 -3.69
C ALA A 102 -10.78 -15.60 -3.46
N ARG A 103 -10.05 -15.63 -2.34
CA ARG A 103 -9.18 -16.76 -1.96
C ARG A 103 -9.97 -18.05 -1.85
N GLN A 104 -11.10 -18.03 -1.15
CA GLN A 104 -11.94 -19.20 -0.93
C GLN A 104 -12.46 -19.75 -2.27
N LEU A 105 -12.96 -18.86 -3.13
CA LEU A 105 -13.48 -19.20 -4.44
C LEU A 105 -12.41 -19.84 -5.33
N VAL A 106 -11.25 -19.20 -5.43
CA VAL A 106 -10.12 -19.73 -6.21
C VAL A 106 -9.62 -21.06 -5.61
N GLY A 107 -9.56 -21.15 -4.29
CA GLY A 107 -9.23 -22.38 -3.56
C GLY A 107 -10.15 -23.54 -3.93
N TYR A 108 -11.47 -23.30 -4.00
CA TYR A 108 -12.44 -24.31 -4.40
C TYR A 108 -12.22 -24.83 -5.83
N PHE A 109 -12.08 -23.93 -6.81
CA PHE A 109 -11.81 -24.34 -8.18
C PHE A 109 -10.45 -25.04 -8.32
N ARG A 110 -9.48 -24.74 -7.44
CA ARG A 110 -8.20 -25.45 -7.43
C ARG A 110 -8.30 -26.84 -6.83
N THR A 111 -9.15 -27.08 -5.85
CA THR A 111 -9.24 -28.39 -5.16
C THR A 111 -10.28 -29.32 -5.77
N SER A 112 -11.37 -28.78 -6.35
CA SER A 112 -12.46 -29.56 -6.92
C SER A 112 -12.22 -29.91 -8.39
N THR A 113 -12.06 -31.20 -8.71
CA THR A 113 -11.96 -31.69 -10.09
C THR A 113 -13.21 -31.36 -10.90
N LEU A 114 -14.39 -31.54 -10.29
CA LEU A 114 -15.67 -31.21 -10.91
C LEU A 114 -15.75 -29.73 -11.29
N ALA A 115 -15.34 -28.83 -10.39
CA ALA A 115 -15.37 -27.39 -10.65
C ALA A 115 -14.43 -26.99 -11.80
N LYS A 116 -13.23 -27.59 -11.87
CA LYS A 116 -12.28 -27.37 -12.98
C LYS A 116 -12.87 -27.82 -14.31
N GLU A 117 -13.43 -29.02 -14.37
CA GLU A 117 -14.01 -29.56 -15.59
C GLU A 117 -15.18 -28.70 -16.08
N LYS A 118 -16.04 -28.25 -15.15
CA LYS A 118 -17.13 -27.33 -15.48
C LYS A 118 -16.61 -25.98 -15.98
N LEU A 119 -15.62 -25.39 -15.33
CA LEU A 119 -15.03 -24.13 -15.77
C LEU A 119 -14.46 -24.24 -17.20
N VAL A 120 -13.74 -25.32 -17.50
CA VAL A 120 -13.21 -25.59 -18.85
C VAL A 120 -14.35 -25.73 -19.87
N LEU A 121 -15.42 -26.45 -19.52
CA LEU A 121 -16.57 -26.64 -20.39
C LEU A 121 -17.27 -25.31 -20.70
N VAL A 122 -17.51 -24.48 -19.68
CA VAL A 122 -18.12 -23.16 -19.85
C VAL A 122 -17.22 -22.24 -20.69
N GLN A 123 -15.91 -22.23 -20.45
CA GLN A 123 -14.98 -21.42 -21.25
C GLN A 123 -15.00 -21.82 -22.73
N LYS A 124 -15.07 -23.12 -23.03
CA LYS A 124 -15.22 -23.62 -24.41
C LYS A 124 -16.54 -23.20 -25.03
N GLN A 125 -17.65 -23.28 -24.29
CA GLN A 125 -18.97 -22.84 -24.75
C GLN A 125 -19.03 -21.34 -25.06
N LEU A 126 -18.30 -20.54 -24.29
CA LEU A 126 -18.17 -19.09 -24.51
C LEU A 126 -17.13 -18.73 -25.59
N GLY A 127 -16.51 -19.72 -26.25
CA GLY A 127 -15.49 -19.47 -27.27
C GLY A 127 -14.20 -18.83 -26.72
N ARG A 128 -13.94 -18.97 -25.41
CA ARG A 128 -12.78 -18.39 -24.74
C ARG A 128 -11.64 -19.41 -24.62
N PRO A 129 -10.37 -18.97 -24.57
CA PRO A 129 -9.26 -19.85 -24.23
C PRO A 129 -9.48 -20.45 -22.83
N THR A 130 -9.10 -21.72 -22.65
CA THR A 130 -9.20 -22.40 -21.36
C THR A 130 -8.06 -21.96 -20.45
N LEU A 131 -8.40 -21.23 -19.41
CA LEU A 131 -7.48 -20.69 -18.40
C LEU A 131 -7.76 -21.37 -17.06
N LYS A 132 -6.74 -21.44 -16.21
CA LYS A 132 -6.88 -21.92 -14.85
C LYS A 132 -6.88 -20.72 -13.91
N LEU A 133 -7.70 -20.77 -12.87
CA LEU A 133 -7.60 -19.80 -11.78
C LEU A 133 -6.25 -19.95 -11.09
N LEU A 134 -5.60 -18.82 -10.83
CA LEU A 134 -4.30 -18.74 -10.17
C LEU A 134 -4.51 -18.57 -8.68
N GLN A 135 -3.99 -19.46 -7.85
CA GLN A 135 -3.96 -19.20 -6.41
C GLN A 135 -2.74 -18.36 -6.08
N GLU A 136 -2.89 -17.43 -5.15
CA GLU A 136 -1.75 -16.70 -4.64
C GLU A 136 -0.73 -17.61 -3.95
N VAL A 137 0.51 -17.15 -3.91
CA VAL A 137 1.64 -17.78 -3.27
C VAL A 137 2.27 -16.72 -2.37
N GLU A 138 2.18 -16.92 -1.06
CA GLU A 138 2.55 -15.92 -0.05
C GLU A 138 3.99 -15.40 -0.20
N THR A 139 4.90 -16.19 -0.76
CA THR A 139 6.30 -15.81 -0.99
C THR A 139 6.51 -14.90 -2.21
N HIS A 140 5.46 -14.63 -2.99
CA HIS A 140 5.52 -13.80 -4.18
C HIS A 140 4.53 -12.65 -4.07
N TRP A 141 5.06 -11.44 -3.88
CA TRP A 141 4.28 -10.23 -3.63
C TRP A 141 3.30 -9.88 -4.78
N ASN A 142 3.56 -10.32 -6.02
CA ASN A 142 2.66 -10.18 -7.19
C ASN A 142 1.58 -11.26 -7.34
N SER A 143 1.66 -12.34 -6.57
CA SER A 143 0.79 -13.50 -6.78
C SER A 143 -0.68 -13.18 -6.51
N THR A 144 -0.96 -12.34 -5.51
CA THR A 144 -2.29 -11.83 -5.20
C THR A 144 -2.83 -10.99 -6.34
N PHE A 145 -2.03 -10.07 -6.91
CA PHE A 145 -2.40 -9.27 -8.08
C PHE A 145 -2.83 -10.17 -9.26
N HIS A 146 -2.00 -11.17 -9.61
CA HIS A 146 -2.32 -12.09 -10.70
C HIS A 146 -3.54 -12.99 -10.42
N MET A 147 -3.71 -13.45 -9.18
CA MET A 147 -4.90 -14.23 -8.77
C MET A 147 -6.18 -13.43 -9.03
N LEU A 148 -6.22 -12.19 -8.57
CA LEU A 148 -7.38 -11.33 -8.65
C LEU A 148 -7.65 -10.87 -10.08
N GLN A 149 -6.60 -10.51 -10.82
CA GLN A 149 -6.72 -10.16 -12.24
C GLN A 149 -7.32 -11.33 -13.03
N CYS A 150 -6.80 -12.55 -12.81
CA CYS A 150 -7.34 -13.75 -13.44
C CYS A 150 -8.80 -14.02 -13.05
N LEU A 151 -9.18 -13.79 -11.80
CA LEU A 151 -10.55 -13.97 -11.33
C LEU A 151 -11.52 -12.93 -11.93
N VAL A 152 -11.08 -11.68 -12.11
CA VAL A 152 -11.86 -10.64 -12.81
C VAL A 152 -12.02 -10.99 -14.28
N ASP A 153 -10.96 -11.40 -14.96
CA ASP A 153 -10.99 -11.80 -16.38
C ASP A 153 -11.91 -13.01 -16.63
N LEU A 154 -11.99 -13.91 -15.64
CA LEU A 154 -12.83 -15.11 -15.65
C LEU A 154 -14.17 -14.93 -14.93
N ARG A 155 -14.58 -13.70 -14.59
CA ARG A 155 -15.82 -13.43 -13.85
C ARG A 155 -17.06 -14.12 -14.45
N GLU A 156 -17.25 -13.97 -15.75
CA GLU A 156 -18.37 -14.55 -16.50
C GLU A 156 -18.35 -16.09 -16.49
N PRO A 157 -17.27 -16.77 -16.96
CA PRO A 157 -17.23 -18.24 -16.95
C PRO A 157 -17.26 -18.84 -15.54
N VAL A 158 -16.66 -18.18 -14.54
CA VAL A 158 -16.71 -18.63 -13.14
C VAL A 158 -18.12 -18.52 -12.58
N GLY A 159 -18.80 -17.40 -12.80
CA GLY A 159 -20.19 -17.21 -12.37
C GLY A 159 -21.14 -18.24 -12.98
N ALA A 160 -21.01 -18.49 -14.29
CA ALA A 160 -21.81 -19.49 -14.98
C ALA A 160 -21.51 -20.92 -14.50
N ALA A 161 -20.23 -21.26 -14.24
CA ALA A 161 -19.86 -22.55 -13.67
C ALA A 161 -20.46 -22.75 -12.28
N LEU A 162 -20.37 -21.76 -11.38
CA LEU A 162 -20.93 -21.83 -10.02
C LEU A 162 -22.45 -22.02 -10.03
N ALA A 163 -23.17 -21.29 -10.89
CA ALA A 163 -24.61 -21.43 -11.04
C ALA A 163 -25.04 -22.87 -11.39
N SER A 164 -24.15 -23.63 -12.05
CA SER A 164 -24.40 -25.02 -12.44
C SER A 164 -23.98 -26.08 -11.41
N LEU A 165 -23.16 -25.71 -10.41
CA LEU A 165 -22.49 -26.67 -9.51
C LEU A 165 -23.25 -26.91 -8.18
N ASN A 166 -24.38 -26.24 -7.95
CA ASN A 166 -25.20 -26.32 -6.72
C ASN A 166 -24.34 -26.31 -5.43
N THR A 167 -23.47 -25.31 -5.30
CA THR A 167 -22.53 -25.17 -4.18
C THR A 167 -22.95 -24.05 -3.25
N GLU A 168 -22.66 -24.18 -1.96
CA GLU A 168 -22.87 -23.11 -0.96
C GLU A 168 -21.73 -22.07 -0.92
N ILE A 169 -20.82 -22.09 -1.89
CA ILE A 169 -19.71 -21.14 -1.92
C ILE A 169 -20.23 -19.74 -2.24
N THR A 170 -19.90 -18.80 -1.37
CA THR A 170 -20.22 -17.39 -1.54
C THR A 170 -19.60 -16.87 -2.83
N THR A 171 -20.44 -16.37 -3.73
CA THR A 171 -19.98 -15.71 -4.94
C THR A 171 -19.63 -14.26 -4.61
N LEU A 172 -18.58 -13.75 -5.24
CA LEU A 172 -18.28 -12.32 -5.18
C LEU A 172 -19.43 -11.53 -5.82
N THR A 173 -19.94 -10.56 -5.08
CA THR A 173 -20.94 -9.60 -5.54
C THR A 173 -20.36 -8.67 -6.60
N SER A 174 -21.24 -8.03 -7.38
CA SER A 174 -20.83 -7.01 -8.35
C SER A 174 -20.09 -5.84 -7.69
N ALA A 175 -20.43 -5.48 -6.46
CA ALA A 175 -19.75 -4.43 -5.72
C ALA A 175 -18.31 -4.84 -5.37
N GLU A 176 -18.11 -6.07 -4.88
CA GLU A 176 -16.78 -6.59 -4.57
C GLU A 176 -15.89 -6.70 -5.80
N PHE A 177 -16.43 -7.16 -6.94
CA PHE A 177 -15.70 -7.13 -8.22
C PHE A 177 -15.30 -5.71 -8.64
N THR A 178 -16.15 -4.72 -8.35
CA THR A 178 -15.84 -3.30 -8.64
C THR A 178 -14.72 -2.80 -7.74
N THR A 179 -14.75 -3.12 -6.44
CA THR A 179 -13.67 -2.81 -5.49
C THR A 179 -12.35 -3.45 -5.93
N ILE A 180 -12.36 -4.75 -6.23
CA ILE A 180 -11.17 -5.48 -6.70
C ILE A 180 -10.61 -4.85 -7.98
N SER A 181 -11.47 -4.51 -8.94
CA SER A 181 -11.04 -3.87 -10.19
C SER A 181 -10.42 -2.49 -9.96
N GLY A 182 -10.96 -1.70 -9.02
CA GLY A 182 -10.38 -0.42 -8.61
C GLY A 182 -9.02 -0.58 -7.92
N CYS A 183 -8.82 -1.63 -7.12
CA CYS A 183 -7.51 -1.93 -6.53
C CYS A 183 -6.49 -2.37 -7.58
N LEU A 184 -6.90 -3.19 -8.55
CA LEU A 184 -6.03 -3.66 -9.64
C LEU A 184 -5.56 -2.51 -10.53
N SER A 185 -6.42 -1.54 -10.83
CA SER A 185 -6.02 -0.38 -11.64
C SER A 185 -4.99 0.51 -10.96
N LEU A 186 -5.01 0.60 -9.63
CA LEU A 186 -3.98 1.30 -8.86
C LEU A 186 -2.66 0.53 -8.84
N GLN A 187 -2.72 -0.81 -8.80
CA GLN A 187 -1.54 -1.67 -8.66
C GLN A 187 -0.87 -2.05 -9.98
N SER A 188 -1.52 -1.88 -11.13
CA SER A 188 -0.97 -2.24 -12.43
C SER A 188 0.40 -1.61 -12.68
N SER A 189 0.52 -0.31 -12.46
CA SER A 189 1.78 0.43 -12.62
C SER A 189 2.92 -0.10 -11.73
N PHE A 190 2.61 -0.56 -10.51
CA PHE A 190 3.60 -1.16 -9.60
C PHE A 190 4.01 -2.57 -10.04
N ASN A 191 3.04 -3.36 -10.50
CA ASN A 191 3.29 -4.68 -11.07
C ASN A 191 4.19 -4.56 -12.32
N ASP A 192 3.87 -3.63 -13.23
CA ASP A 192 4.61 -3.41 -14.47
C ASP A 192 6.05 -2.96 -14.20
N ALA A 193 6.23 -1.95 -13.33
CA ALA A 193 7.56 -1.48 -12.92
C ALA A 193 8.40 -2.61 -12.31
N THR A 194 7.77 -3.55 -11.60
CA THR A 194 8.53 -4.65 -11.01
C THR A 194 8.83 -5.77 -12.00
N ILE A 195 7.95 -6.03 -12.96
CA ILE A 195 8.27 -6.94 -14.08
C ILE A 195 9.50 -6.40 -14.81
N GLU A 196 9.50 -5.12 -15.16
CA GLU A 196 10.62 -4.42 -15.80
C GLU A 196 11.92 -4.58 -14.99
N LEU A 197 11.92 -4.22 -13.71
CA LEU A 197 13.09 -4.38 -12.83
C LEU A 197 13.55 -5.85 -12.70
N SER A 198 12.63 -6.80 -12.74
CA SER A 198 12.95 -8.23 -12.68
C SER A 198 13.57 -8.76 -13.98
N GLU A 199 13.20 -8.17 -15.12
CA GLU A 199 13.73 -8.47 -16.44
C GLU A 199 15.11 -7.83 -16.64
N GLU A 200 15.31 -6.59 -16.19
CA GLU A 200 16.62 -5.93 -16.17
C GLU A 200 17.65 -6.73 -15.37
N LYS A 201 17.26 -7.28 -14.21
CA LYS A 201 18.16 -8.14 -13.42
C LYS A 201 18.56 -9.42 -14.17
N LYS A 202 17.64 -9.98 -14.98
CA LYS A 202 17.94 -11.14 -15.84
C LYS A 202 18.81 -10.75 -17.04
N ALA A 203 18.62 -9.57 -17.62
CA ALA A 203 19.43 -9.04 -18.71
C ALA A 203 20.87 -8.72 -18.26
N ALA A 204 21.03 -8.01 -17.14
CA ALA A 204 22.34 -7.72 -16.54
C ALA A 204 23.11 -9.00 -16.15
N THR A 205 22.39 -10.06 -15.75
CA THR A 205 23.01 -11.37 -15.47
C THR A 205 23.42 -12.11 -16.77
N ARG A 206 22.69 -11.91 -17.88
CA ARG A 206 23.03 -12.50 -19.19
C ARG A 206 24.15 -11.75 -19.91
N GLU A 207 24.33 -10.46 -19.63
CA GLU A 207 25.35 -9.61 -20.24
C GLU A 207 26.68 -9.57 -19.48
N ALA A 208 26.78 -10.21 -18.30
CA ALA A 208 28.08 -10.43 -17.67
C ALA A 208 28.95 -11.29 -18.60
N PRO A 209 29.97 -10.73 -19.29
CA PRO A 209 30.86 -11.53 -20.10
C PRO A 209 31.59 -12.47 -19.15
N HIS A 210 31.84 -13.71 -19.58
CA HIS A 210 32.82 -14.57 -18.95
C HIS A 210 34.13 -13.78 -18.75
N ALA A 211 34.33 -13.23 -17.57
CA ALA A 211 35.58 -12.59 -17.20
C ALA A 211 36.63 -13.72 -17.23
N PRO A 212 37.72 -13.58 -18.01
CA PRO A 212 38.75 -14.59 -18.04
C PRO A 212 39.31 -14.72 -16.63
N ILE A 213 39.30 -15.96 -16.13
CA ILE A 213 39.93 -16.33 -14.87
C ILE A 213 41.42 -16.08 -15.06
N TYR A 214 41.94 -14.98 -14.51
CA TYR A 214 43.37 -14.78 -14.37
C TYR A 214 43.84 -15.65 -13.20
N GLU A 215 44.24 -16.89 -13.49
CA GLU A 215 45.08 -17.68 -12.58
C GLU A 215 46.47 -17.02 -12.51
N HIS A 216 46.78 -16.42 -11.35
CA HIS A 216 48.14 -16.04 -11.02
C HIS A 216 48.96 -17.30 -10.73
N HIS A 217 49.67 -17.79 -11.75
CA HIS A 217 50.73 -18.78 -11.58
C HIS A 217 52.02 -18.05 -11.19
N VAL A 218 52.34 -18.05 -9.89
CA VAL A 218 53.63 -17.58 -9.38
C VAL A 218 54.64 -18.73 -9.51
N ILE A 219 55.49 -18.68 -10.54
CA ILE A 219 56.73 -19.48 -10.58
C ILE A 219 57.88 -18.53 -10.21
N GLY A 220 58.35 -18.63 -8.97
CA GLY A 220 59.59 -18.01 -8.55
C GLY A 220 60.79 -18.75 -9.15
N ASN A 221 61.60 -18.05 -9.93
CA ASN A 221 62.87 -18.56 -10.44
C ASN A 221 63.87 -18.78 -9.30
N ALA A 222 64.49 -19.96 -9.31
CA ALA A 222 65.73 -20.27 -8.62
C ALA A 222 66.88 -20.37 -9.65
N THR A 223 68.11 -20.12 -9.16
CA THR A 223 69.45 -20.21 -9.82
C THR A 223 69.79 -19.01 -10.73
N GLY A 224 70.83 -18.20 -10.48
CA GLY A 224 72.26 -18.48 -10.27
C GLY A 224 73.02 -18.09 -11.56
N PRO A 225 74.32 -17.73 -11.56
CA PRO A 225 75.34 -17.79 -10.51
C PRO A 225 75.68 -16.45 -9.84
#